data_AF-A0AAJ0C4Q5-F1
#
_entry.id   AF-A0AAJ0C4Q5-F1
#
_cell.length_a   1.000
_cell.length_b   1.000
_cell.length_c   1.000
_cell.angle_alpha   90.00
_cell.angle_beta   90.00
_cell.angle_gamma   90.00
#
_symmetry.space_group_name_H-M   'P 1'
#
loop_
_entity.id
_entity.type
_entity.pdbx_description
1 polymer ?
#
loop_
_entity_poly.entity_id
_entity_poly.type
_entity_poly.pdbx_seq_one_letter_code
_entity_poly.pdbx_strand_id
1 'polypeptide(L)'
;MANCFQIPYRKSREGFWGDQTSTLNWCGAYLVLNQDYNITMYCAELVNTATNLVFMWLGLKGFRNCLVYSHPPIFTLAYIGYLVVGAGSMAFHSTLKYSMQLVDELPMIYTTCIMAYAALTYSRSVRFRVVTAASLAALAWWITDHYLRAKDPVFHQVAYGVMTTSLVTRGIIVMEYQLRPALRQRNPEECDKIMKQMWKLTVTGLGMFLTGFFVWNMDNIYCRHLLAARNHLLLPWAVVLEGHGWWHVLTGLGDDERYSFVKCLVNGLWGHAESHLHLIKHFPNHDHRCHRSSPRVRLRIAMSISNEALQKLVREIESQAIAAQQQISLVRTQLASKQREMRLAQLTRSELSSLPADTAVYEGVGKMFAAVPVPELQDKLASQMKEMETDVEGLGKRLHYLEMTAKNSQDHIEKMLKGGVQA
;
A
#
# COMPACT_ATOMS: atom_id res chain seq x y z
N MET A 1 19.17 35.27 -11.81
CA MET A 1 18.40 34.83 -13.00
C MET A 1 17.63 33.58 -12.60
N ALA A 2 16.29 33.62 -12.57
CA ALA A 2 15.50 32.42 -12.33
C ALA A 2 15.69 31.48 -13.52
N ASN A 3 16.19 30.27 -13.26
CA ASN A 3 16.41 29.27 -14.28
C ASN A 3 15.04 28.85 -14.84
N CYS A 4 14.77 29.07 -16.14
CA CYS A 4 13.45 28.81 -16.76
C CYS A 4 12.99 27.33 -16.63
N PHE A 5 13.91 26.45 -16.26
CA PHE A 5 13.69 25.00 -16.10
C PHE A 5 13.63 24.53 -14.63
N GLN A 6 13.57 25.45 -13.66
CA GLN A 6 13.49 25.12 -12.24
C GLN A 6 12.41 25.96 -11.55
N ILE A 7 11.32 25.30 -11.16
CA ILE A 7 10.18 25.94 -10.48
C ILE A 7 10.23 25.55 -9.00
N PRO A 8 10.31 26.51 -8.08
CA PRO A 8 10.30 26.21 -6.67
C PRO A 8 8.96 25.64 -6.23
N TYR A 9 9.02 24.68 -5.30
CA TYR A 9 7.82 24.22 -4.61
C TYR A 9 7.15 25.41 -3.92
N ARG A 10 5.83 25.52 -4.07
CA ARG A 10 5.07 26.47 -3.25
C ARG A 10 5.03 25.92 -1.83
N LYS A 11 4.99 26.82 -0.86
CA LYS A 11 4.68 26.45 0.53
C LYS A 11 3.32 25.75 0.55
N SER A 12 3.15 24.81 1.47
CA SER A 12 1.84 24.19 1.68
C SER A 12 0.81 25.26 2.00
N ARG A 13 -0.42 24.98 1.60
CA ARG A 13 -1.57 25.86 1.77
C ARG A 13 -2.77 25.01 2.14
N GLU A 14 -3.79 25.66 2.68
CA GLU A 14 -5.10 25.06 2.85
C GLU A 14 -5.61 24.58 1.48
N GLY A 15 -5.92 23.29 1.42
CA GLY A 15 -6.34 22.63 0.20
C GLY A 15 -7.85 22.61 0.02
N PHE A 16 -8.30 22.43 -1.22
CA PHE A 16 -9.72 22.40 -1.57
C PHE A 16 -10.52 21.35 -0.77
N TRP A 17 -9.92 20.21 -0.43
CA TRP A 17 -10.60 19.14 0.29
C TRP A 17 -10.60 19.32 1.81
N GLY A 18 -10.00 20.39 2.35
CA GLY A 18 -9.85 20.62 3.78
C GLY A 18 -8.87 19.67 4.46
N ASP A 19 -8.88 19.65 5.80
CA ASP A 19 -7.87 18.97 6.62
C ASP A 19 -7.76 17.46 6.39
N GLN A 20 -6.53 16.94 6.48
CA GLN A 20 -6.27 15.51 6.46
C GLN A 20 -7.07 14.78 7.56
N THR A 21 -7.66 13.65 7.18
CA THR A 21 -8.30 12.72 8.15
C THR A 21 -7.73 11.31 8.08
N SER A 22 -6.91 11.01 7.07
CA SER A 22 -6.25 9.71 6.92
C SER A 22 -5.25 9.43 8.04
N THR A 23 -5.07 8.13 8.32
CA THR A 23 -4.07 7.64 9.29
C THR A 23 -2.65 7.76 8.79
N LEU A 24 -2.47 7.87 7.47
CA LEU A 24 -1.20 7.95 6.77
C LEU A 24 -1.06 9.27 6.00
N ASN A 25 0.16 9.79 6.00
CA ASN A 25 0.66 10.83 5.09
C ASN A 25 2.10 10.43 4.71
N TRP A 26 2.38 10.33 3.41
CA TRP A 26 3.60 9.73 2.90
C TRP A 26 4.71 10.77 2.85
N CYS A 27 5.92 10.39 3.32
CA CYS A 27 6.96 11.34 3.71
C CYS A 27 6.58 12.23 4.93
N GLY A 28 5.98 11.60 5.94
CA GLY A 28 6.13 12.00 7.35
C GLY A 28 5.18 13.07 7.88
N ALA A 29 4.07 12.62 8.49
CA ALA A 29 3.07 13.39 9.24
C ALA A 29 3.57 14.31 10.39
N TYR A 30 4.88 14.50 10.59
CA TYR A 30 5.44 15.43 11.58
C TYR A 30 6.21 16.62 10.98
N LEU A 31 6.40 16.65 9.65
CA LEU A 31 7.02 17.77 8.92
C LEU A 31 6.18 18.22 7.69
N VAL A 32 5.01 17.62 7.51
CA VAL A 32 4.09 17.88 6.39
C VAL A 32 3.16 19.04 6.71
N LEU A 33 3.73 20.22 6.64
CA LEU A 33 3.04 21.48 6.34
C LEU A 33 3.76 22.19 5.18
N ASN A 34 4.53 21.46 4.36
CA ASN A 34 5.34 22.06 3.29
C ASN A 34 5.22 21.41 1.90
N GLN A 35 4.53 20.27 1.73
CA GLN A 35 4.34 19.65 0.41
C GLN A 35 2.90 19.35 0.01
N ASP A 36 1.96 19.21 0.93
CA ASP A 36 0.56 19.07 0.55
C ASP A 36 0.09 20.32 -0.19
N TYR A 37 -0.58 20.11 -1.31
CA TYR A 37 -1.11 21.14 -2.20
C TYR A 37 -0.03 22.10 -2.76
N ASN A 38 1.25 21.67 -2.80
CA ASN A 38 2.38 22.50 -3.23
C ASN A 38 2.36 22.86 -4.72
N ILE A 39 1.82 21.99 -5.59
CA ILE A 39 1.71 22.25 -7.03
C ILE A 39 0.34 22.88 -7.32
N THR A 40 -0.75 22.24 -6.89
CA THR A 40 -2.14 22.67 -7.12
C THR A 40 -2.97 22.65 -5.84
N MET A 41 -3.99 23.52 -5.73
CA MET A 41 -4.89 23.55 -4.57
C MET A 41 -5.94 22.43 -4.59
N TYR A 42 -6.07 21.71 -5.72
CA TYR A 42 -7.11 20.69 -5.93
C TYR A 42 -6.66 19.26 -5.64
N CYS A 43 -5.34 19.04 -5.52
CA CYS A 43 -4.74 17.72 -5.33
C CYS A 43 -3.61 17.83 -4.32
N ALA A 44 -3.74 17.13 -3.19
CA ALA A 44 -2.80 17.18 -2.09
C ALA A 44 -1.40 16.71 -2.52
N GLU A 45 -1.32 15.51 -3.10
CA GLU A 45 -0.06 14.91 -3.55
C GLU A 45 -0.13 14.63 -5.07
N LEU A 46 0.15 15.65 -5.89
CA LEU A 46 -0.04 15.56 -7.35
C LEU A 46 0.81 14.47 -8.00
N VAL A 47 2.07 14.32 -7.60
CA VAL A 47 2.96 13.29 -8.18
C VAL A 47 2.45 11.90 -7.83
N ASN A 48 2.14 11.64 -6.57
CA ASN A 48 1.60 10.35 -6.10
C ASN A 48 0.25 10.03 -6.76
N THR A 49 -0.59 11.04 -6.99
CA THR A 49 -1.84 10.88 -7.74
C THR A 49 -1.57 10.56 -9.21
N ALA A 50 -0.67 11.29 -9.87
CA ALA A 50 -0.42 11.14 -11.30
C ALA A 50 0.29 9.81 -11.64
N THR A 51 1.16 9.30 -10.76
CA THR A 51 1.85 8.02 -11.00
C THR A 51 0.89 6.83 -11.04
N ASN A 52 -0.27 6.93 -10.41
CA ASN A 52 -1.34 5.93 -10.49
C ASN A 52 -2.02 5.85 -11.88
N LEU A 53 -1.75 6.78 -12.81
CA LEU A 53 -2.20 6.64 -14.21
C LEU A 53 -1.63 5.37 -14.88
N VAL A 54 -0.50 4.84 -14.39
CA VAL A 54 0.03 3.54 -14.83
C VAL A 54 -0.97 2.41 -14.52
N PHE A 55 -1.57 2.40 -13.33
CA PHE A 55 -2.62 1.43 -12.99
C PHE A 55 -3.83 1.59 -13.90
N MET A 56 -4.25 2.83 -14.16
CA MET A 56 -5.40 3.09 -15.03
C MET A 56 -5.15 2.58 -16.45
N TRP A 57 -3.97 2.87 -17.02
CA TRP A 57 -3.61 2.44 -18.36
C TRP A 57 -3.48 0.91 -18.47
N LEU A 58 -2.73 0.27 -17.57
CA LEU A 58 -2.54 -1.19 -17.57
C LEU A 58 -3.83 -1.94 -17.28
N GLY A 59 -4.64 -1.45 -16.34
CA GLY A 59 -5.95 -2.02 -16.01
C GLY A 59 -6.90 -1.98 -17.20
N LEU A 60 -6.99 -0.85 -17.91
CA LEU A 60 -7.83 -0.71 -19.11
C LEU A 60 -7.32 -1.61 -20.25
N LYS A 61 -6.01 -1.67 -20.46
CA LYS A 61 -5.38 -2.55 -21.45
C LYS A 61 -5.70 -4.03 -21.14
N GLY A 62 -5.53 -4.45 -19.88
CA GLY A 62 -5.80 -5.81 -19.42
C GLY A 62 -7.28 -6.19 -19.52
N PHE A 63 -8.17 -5.29 -19.11
CA PHE A 63 -9.62 -5.44 -19.25
C PHE A 63 -10.03 -5.61 -20.72
N ARG A 64 -9.56 -4.71 -21.60
CA ARG A 64 -9.82 -4.80 -23.06
C ARG A 64 -9.34 -6.14 -23.62
N ASN A 65 -8.15 -6.58 -23.23
CA ASN A 65 -7.61 -7.87 -23.66
C ASN A 65 -8.48 -9.04 -23.18
N CYS A 66 -9.03 -8.99 -21.97
CA CYS A 66 -9.94 -10.03 -21.49
C CYS A 66 -11.20 -10.13 -22.34
N LEU A 67 -11.76 -9.00 -22.77
CA LEU A 67 -12.93 -8.98 -23.65
C LEU A 67 -12.60 -9.44 -25.07
N VAL A 68 -11.55 -8.87 -25.69
CA VAL A 68 -11.18 -9.14 -27.08
C VAL A 68 -10.81 -10.61 -27.28
N TYR A 69 -10.08 -11.19 -26.33
CA TYR A 69 -9.59 -12.56 -26.43
C TYR A 69 -10.44 -13.57 -25.64
N SER A 70 -11.65 -13.17 -25.22
CA SER A 70 -12.62 -14.03 -24.53
C SER A 70 -12.02 -14.81 -23.36
N HIS A 71 -11.19 -14.14 -22.55
CA HIS A 71 -10.63 -14.76 -21.36
C HIS A 71 -11.73 -15.08 -20.32
N PRO A 72 -11.50 -16.07 -19.42
CA PRO A 72 -12.45 -16.38 -18.37
C PRO A 72 -12.89 -15.13 -17.58
N PRO A 73 -14.19 -14.96 -17.28
CA PRO A 73 -14.72 -13.73 -16.66
C PRO A 73 -14.06 -13.32 -15.34
N ILE A 74 -13.46 -14.26 -14.62
CA ILE A 74 -12.71 -13.98 -13.39
C ILE A 74 -11.54 -13.01 -13.63
N PHE A 75 -10.91 -13.04 -14.80
CA PHE A 75 -9.82 -12.12 -15.14
C PHE A 75 -10.33 -10.74 -15.50
N THR A 76 -11.51 -10.64 -16.11
CA THR A 76 -12.21 -9.36 -16.30
C THR A 76 -12.50 -8.71 -14.95
N LEU A 77 -13.03 -9.48 -14.00
CA LEU A 77 -13.27 -9.01 -12.62
C LEU A 77 -11.96 -8.59 -11.93
N ALA A 78 -10.89 -9.35 -12.10
CA ALA A 78 -9.59 -9.01 -11.55
C ALA A 78 -9.09 -7.66 -12.08
N TYR A 79 -9.13 -7.42 -13.40
CA TYR A 79 -8.70 -6.14 -13.98
C TYR A 79 -9.62 -4.97 -13.62
N ILE A 80 -10.92 -5.20 -13.40
CA ILE A 80 -11.81 -4.18 -12.80
C ILE A 80 -11.29 -3.83 -11.40
N GLY A 81 -10.99 -4.83 -10.56
CA GLY A 81 -10.46 -4.57 -9.23
C GLY A 81 -9.09 -3.86 -9.25
N TYR A 82 -8.22 -4.19 -10.22
CA TYR A 82 -6.96 -3.47 -10.46
C TYR A 82 -7.20 -1.98 -10.79
N LEU A 83 -8.22 -1.66 -11.60
CA LEU A 83 -8.64 -0.28 -11.86
C LEU A 83 -9.19 0.42 -10.61
N VAL A 84 -9.91 -0.31 -9.76
CA VAL A 84 -10.42 0.21 -8.49
C VAL A 84 -9.27 0.56 -7.54
N VAL A 85 -8.22 -0.26 -7.46
CA VAL A 85 -7.00 0.06 -6.70
C VAL A 85 -6.37 1.36 -7.21
N GLY A 86 -6.12 1.47 -8.52
CA GLY A 86 -5.54 2.68 -9.10
C GLY A 86 -6.39 3.94 -8.87
N ALA A 87 -7.70 3.86 -9.10
CA ALA A 87 -8.62 4.98 -8.89
C ALA A 87 -8.77 5.35 -7.40
N GLY A 88 -8.78 4.35 -6.51
CA GLY A 88 -8.79 4.54 -5.07
C GLY A 88 -7.54 5.26 -4.59
N SER A 89 -6.36 4.82 -5.04
CA SER A 89 -5.09 5.47 -4.76
C SER A 89 -5.05 6.91 -5.26
N MET A 90 -5.53 7.17 -6.49
CA MET A 90 -5.66 8.55 -7.00
C MET A 90 -6.57 9.42 -6.11
N ALA A 91 -7.72 8.89 -5.70
CA ALA A 91 -8.67 9.60 -4.85
C ALA A 91 -8.08 9.86 -3.45
N PHE A 92 -7.36 8.89 -2.90
CA PHE A 92 -6.67 9.02 -1.61
C PHE A 92 -5.59 10.09 -1.68
N HIS A 93 -4.64 10.00 -2.61
CA HIS A 93 -3.55 10.96 -2.75
C HIS A 93 -4.00 12.37 -3.16
N SER A 94 -5.18 12.49 -3.77
CA SER A 94 -5.76 13.79 -4.06
C SER A 94 -6.38 14.48 -2.85
N THR A 95 -6.91 13.70 -1.89
CA THR A 95 -7.81 14.21 -0.83
C THR A 95 -7.30 14.02 0.60
N LEU A 96 -6.42 13.04 0.84
CA LEU A 96 -5.92 12.61 2.15
C LEU A 96 -7.05 12.32 3.17
N LYS A 97 -8.16 11.77 2.68
CA LYS A 97 -9.32 11.39 3.51
C LYS A 97 -9.26 9.93 3.91
N TYR A 98 -9.62 9.64 5.16
CA TYR A 98 -9.69 8.27 5.66
C TYR A 98 -10.62 7.39 4.82
N SER A 99 -11.76 7.92 4.39
CA SER A 99 -12.67 7.20 3.50
C SER A 99 -12.01 6.79 2.18
N MET A 100 -11.19 7.66 1.58
CA MET A 100 -10.47 7.35 0.34
C MET A 100 -9.26 6.44 0.59
N GLN A 101 -8.62 6.55 1.77
CA GLN A 101 -7.58 5.60 2.20
C GLN A 101 -8.12 4.16 2.22
N LEU A 102 -9.34 3.95 2.71
CA LEU A 102 -9.99 2.64 2.67
C LEU A 102 -10.25 2.15 1.24
N VAL A 103 -10.57 3.05 0.31
CA VAL A 103 -10.80 2.74 -1.11
C VAL A 103 -9.48 2.46 -1.85
N ASP A 104 -8.35 2.95 -1.35
CA ASP A 104 -7.02 2.59 -1.84
C ASP A 104 -6.60 1.20 -1.32
N GLU A 105 -6.60 1.02 0.00
CA GLU A 105 -5.97 -0.13 0.65
C GLU A 105 -6.83 -1.41 0.60
N LEU A 106 -8.14 -1.34 0.89
CA LEU A 106 -8.97 -2.54 0.98
C LEU A 106 -9.12 -3.29 -0.36
N PRO A 107 -9.29 -2.62 -1.52
CA PRO A 107 -9.34 -3.30 -2.81
C PRO A 107 -8.08 -4.10 -3.15
N MET A 108 -6.91 -3.77 -2.59
CA MET A 108 -5.69 -4.58 -2.76
C MET A 108 -5.86 -5.99 -2.16
N ILE A 109 -6.55 -6.10 -1.02
CA ILE A 109 -6.87 -7.38 -0.37
C ILE A 109 -7.88 -8.15 -1.22
N TYR A 110 -8.95 -7.48 -1.65
CA TYR A 110 -10.05 -8.11 -2.39
C TYR A 110 -9.59 -8.64 -3.75
N THR A 111 -8.80 -7.86 -4.48
CA THR A 111 -8.21 -8.27 -5.76
C THR A 111 -7.26 -9.45 -5.59
N THR A 112 -6.48 -9.47 -4.51
CA THR A 112 -5.61 -10.60 -4.21
C THR A 112 -6.40 -11.88 -3.91
N CYS A 113 -7.53 -11.77 -3.19
CA CYS A 113 -8.46 -12.89 -3.02
C CYS A 113 -9.04 -13.38 -4.36
N ILE A 114 -9.45 -12.48 -5.26
CA ILE A 114 -9.97 -12.84 -6.59
C ILE A 114 -8.89 -13.60 -7.40
N MET A 115 -7.65 -13.11 -7.39
CA MET A 115 -6.53 -13.75 -8.08
C MET A 115 -6.14 -15.09 -7.45
N ALA A 116 -6.20 -15.19 -6.12
CA ALA A 116 -5.98 -16.45 -5.42
C ALA A 116 -7.07 -17.47 -5.75
N TYR A 117 -8.33 -17.05 -5.82
CA TYR A 117 -9.42 -17.90 -6.27
C TYR A 117 -9.16 -18.44 -7.69
N ALA A 118 -8.80 -17.56 -8.63
CA ALA A 118 -8.49 -17.96 -10.00
C ALA A 118 -7.35 -18.99 -10.08
N ALA A 119 -6.28 -18.80 -9.29
CA ALA A 119 -5.13 -19.70 -9.26
C ALA A 119 -5.41 -21.04 -8.56
N LEU A 120 -6.22 -21.06 -7.50
CA LEU A 120 -6.43 -22.23 -6.64
C LEU A 120 -7.55 -23.16 -7.13
N THR A 121 -8.57 -22.60 -7.79
CA THR A 121 -9.80 -23.34 -8.12
C THR A 121 -9.79 -24.01 -9.48
N TYR A 122 -8.69 -23.87 -10.22
CA TYR A 122 -8.53 -24.47 -11.53
C TYR A 122 -8.67 -26.01 -11.50
N SER A 123 -9.55 -26.54 -12.38
CA SER A 123 -9.83 -27.98 -12.53
C SER A 123 -10.14 -28.69 -11.20
N ARG A 124 -10.73 -27.95 -10.25
CA ARG A 124 -11.17 -28.50 -8.95
C ARG A 124 -12.67 -28.74 -8.94
N SER A 125 -13.09 -29.67 -8.08
CA SER A 125 -14.50 -30.00 -7.87
C SER A 125 -15.31 -28.78 -7.42
N VAL A 126 -16.60 -28.74 -7.76
CA VAL A 126 -17.51 -27.64 -7.36
C VAL A 126 -17.42 -27.36 -5.86
N ARG A 127 -17.39 -28.42 -5.03
CA ARG A 127 -17.25 -28.31 -3.57
C ARG A 127 -15.98 -27.55 -3.19
N PHE A 128 -14.83 -27.91 -3.77
CA PHE A 128 -13.57 -27.23 -3.50
C PHE A 128 -13.62 -25.75 -3.89
N ARG A 129 -14.24 -25.41 -5.04
CA ARG A 129 -14.37 -24.02 -5.49
C ARG A 129 -15.22 -23.19 -4.54
N VAL A 130 -16.38 -23.72 -4.12
CA VAL A 130 -17.28 -23.05 -3.17
C VAL A 130 -16.60 -22.84 -1.82
N VAL A 131 -15.95 -23.88 -1.27
CA VAL A 131 -15.20 -23.77 -0.01
C VAL A 131 -14.09 -22.72 -0.13
N THR A 132 -13.29 -22.75 -1.20
CA THR A 132 -12.22 -21.77 -1.41
C THR A 132 -12.76 -20.34 -1.50
N ALA A 133 -13.86 -20.12 -2.23
CA ALA A 133 -14.51 -18.81 -2.30
C ALA A 133 -15.00 -18.33 -0.94
N ALA A 134 -15.68 -19.20 -0.17
CA ALA A 134 -16.16 -18.88 1.16
C ALA A 134 -15.01 -18.56 2.13
N SER A 135 -13.92 -19.34 2.09
CA SER A 135 -12.73 -19.09 2.92
C SER A 135 -12.04 -17.77 2.58
N LEU A 136 -11.87 -17.44 1.29
CA LEU A 136 -11.27 -16.19 0.86
C LEU A 136 -12.15 -14.97 1.18
N ALA A 137 -13.48 -15.12 1.07
CA ALA A 137 -14.42 -14.08 1.46
C ALA A 137 -14.41 -13.85 2.99
N ALA A 138 -14.39 -14.92 3.79
CA ALA A 138 -14.29 -14.83 5.24
C ALA A 138 -12.95 -14.18 5.67
N LEU A 139 -11.84 -14.54 5.00
CA LEU A 139 -10.54 -13.92 5.24
C LEU A 139 -10.57 -12.42 4.92
N ALA A 140 -11.09 -12.03 3.75
CA ALA A 140 -11.20 -10.63 3.36
C ALA A 140 -12.07 -9.84 4.34
N TRP A 141 -13.21 -10.39 4.75
CA TRP A 141 -14.10 -9.77 5.73
C TRP A 141 -13.39 -9.59 7.08
N TRP A 142 -12.70 -10.61 7.58
CA TRP A 142 -11.95 -10.53 8.84
C TRP A 142 -10.84 -9.48 8.80
N ILE A 143 -10.04 -9.43 7.72
CA ILE A 143 -9.00 -8.41 7.53
C ILE A 143 -9.64 -7.02 7.54
N THR A 144 -10.72 -6.82 6.79
CA THR A 144 -11.41 -5.53 6.72
C THR A 144 -11.96 -5.10 8.08
N ASP A 145 -12.68 -5.98 8.77
CA ASP A 145 -13.28 -5.69 10.07
C ASP A 145 -12.22 -5.40 11.15
N HIS A 146 -11.09 -6.13 11.15
CA HIS A 146 -9.96 -5.80 12.01
C HIS A 146 -9.34 -4.46 11.64
N TYR A 147 -9.13 -4.20 10.35
CA TYR A 147 -8.51 -2.97 9.87
C TYR A 147 -9.32 -1.71 10.20
N LEU A 148 -10.65 -1.79 10.07
CA LEU A 148 -11.55 -0.68 10.41
C LEU A 148 -11.55 -0.35 11.91
N ARG A 149 -11.36 -1.35 12.78
CA ARG A 149 -11.31 -1.16 14.24
C ARG A 149 -9.93 -0.71 14.71
N ALA A 150 -8.88 -1.39 14.26
CA ALA A 150 -7.51 -1.12 14.66
C ALA A 150 -6.95 0.17 14.03
N LYS A 151 -7.40 0.50 12.81
CA LYS A 151 -6.88 1.61 11.99
C LYS A 151 -5.34 1.58 11.88
N ASP A 152 -4.76 0.38 11.85
CA ASP A 152 -3.31 0.15 11.82
C ASP A 152 -2.83 -0.22 10.41
N PRO A 153 -2.20 0.71 9.67
CA PRO A 153 -1.77 0.47 8.29
C PRO A 153 -0.67 -0.61 8.20
N VAL A 154 0.09 -0.85 9.28
CA VAL A 154 1.10 -1.91 9.29
C VAL A 154 0.45 -3.28 9.23
N PHE A 155 -0.69 -3.48 9.94
CA PHE A 155 -1.46 -4.71 9.83
C PHE A 155 -1.91 -4.99 8.39
N HIS A 156 -2.44 -3.97 7.71
CA HIS A 156 -2.84 -4.10 6.30
C HIS A 156 -1.65 -4.48 5.40
N GLN A 157 -0.51 -3.78 5.55
CA GLN A 157 0.70 -4.03 4.77
C GLN A 157 1.20 -5.47 4.94
N VAL A 158 1.23 -5.96 6.18
CA VAL A 158 1.64 -7.34 6.49
C VAL A 158 0.66 -8.35 5.90
N ALA A 159 -0.65 -8.13 6.06
CA ALA A 159 -1.67 -9.01 5.50
C ALA A 159 -1.57 -9.09 3.98
N TYR A 160 -1.48 -7.94 3.30
CA TYR A 160 -1.29 -7.86 1.85
C TYR A 160 -0.01 -8.56 1.39
N GLY A 161 1.11 -8.31 2.08
CA GLY A 161 2.40 -8.93 1.78
C GLY A 161 2.35 -10.45 1.89
N VAL A 162 1.82 -10.98 3.01
CA VAL A 162 1.69 -12.43 3.23
C VAL A 162 0.79 -13.07 2.16
N MET A 163 -0.35 -12.47 1.85
CA MET A 163 -1.26 -12.98 0.82
C MET A 163 -0.61 -12.99 -0.56
N THR A 164 0.08 -11.91 -0.92
CA THR A 164 0.75 -11.78 -2.23
C THR A 164 1.90 -12.77 -2.38
N THR A 165 2.77 -12.88 -1.37
CA THR A 165 3.85 -13.88 -1.37
C THR A 165 3.29 -15.29 -1.46
N SER A 166 2.27 -15.62 -0.67
CA SER A 166 1.64 -16.94 -0.70
C SER A 166 1.08 -17.28 -2.09
N LEU A 167 0.42 -16.32 -2.74
CA LEU A 167 -0.12 -16.48 -4.10
C LEU A 167 0.98 -16.70 -5.13
N VAL A 168 2.04 -15.89 -5.11
CA VAL A 168 3.16 -16.01 -6.05
C VAL A 168 3.90 -17.34 -5.86
N THR A 169 4.24 -17.69 -4.62
CA THR A 169 4.89 -18.97 -4.29
C THR A 169 4.04 -20.15 -4.74
N ARG A 170 2.73 -20.12 -4.44
CA ARG A 170 1.81 -21.17 -4.89
C ARG A 170 1.75 -21.25 -6.41
N GLY A 171 1.70 -20.11 -7.10
CA GLY A 171 1.71 -20.03 -8.56
C GLY A 171 2.96 -20.65 -9.17
N ILE A 172 4.14 -20.37 -8.62
CA ILE A 172 5.42 -20.98 -9.04
C ILE A 172 5.38 -22.51 -8.82
N ILE A 173 4.88 -22.97 -7.67
CA ILE A 173 4.74 -24.41 -7.40
C ILE A 173 3.82 -25.07 -8.43
N VAL A 174 2.66 -24.48 -8.75
CA VAL A 174 1.75 -25.04 -9.76
C VAL A 174 2.40 -25.01 -11.15
N MET A 175 3.10 -23.92 -11.49
CA MET A 175 3.82 -23.79 -12.76
C MET A 175 4.86 -24.92 -12.93
N GLU A 176 5.70 -25.14 -11.92
CA GLU A 176 6.80 -26.10 -11.98
C GLU A 176 6.35 -27.56 -11.89
N TYR A 177 5.38 -27.87 -11.03
CA TYR A 177 5.02 -29.25 -10.72
C TYR A 177 3.77 -29.76 -11.43
N GLN A 178 2.93 -28.88 -11.98
CA GLN A 178 1.71 -29.28 -12.70
C GLN A 178 1.76 -28.84 -14.17
N LEU A 179 2.02 -27.56 -14.42
CA LEU A 179 1.99 -27.03 -15.78
C LEU A 179 3.17 -27.52 -16.62
N ARG A 180 4.41 -27.42 -16.13
CA ARG A 180 5.61 -27.82 -16.88
C ARG A 180 5.55 -29.29 -17.33
N PRO A 181 5.24 -30.28 -16.47
CA PRO A 181 5.11 -31.67 -16.92
C PRO A 181 4.00 -31.85 -17.96
N ALA A 182 2.84 -31.20 -17.75
CA ALA A 182 1.72 -31.28 -18.69
C ALA A 182 2.04 -30.67 -20.05
N LEU A 183 2.75 -29.54 -20.09
CA LEU A 183 3.20 -28.92 -21.34
C LEU A 183 4.28 -29.76 -22.02
N ARG A 184 5.24 -30.29 -21.27
CA ARG A 184 6.32 -31.12 -21.82
C ARG A 184 5.82 -32.41 -22.45
N GLN A 185 4.74 -32.99 -21.91
CA GLN A 185 4.07 -34.14 -22.51
C GLN A 185 3.34 -33.79 -23.81
N ARG A 186 2.80 -32.56 -23.93
CA ARG A 186 2.09 -32.10 -25.14
C ARG A 186 3.05 -31.68 -26.25
N ASN A 187 3.99 -30.79 -25.93
CA ASN A 187 4.94 -30.21 -26.88
C ASN A 187 6.22 -29.73 -26.15
N PRO A 188 7.32 -30.49 -26.22
CA PRO A 188 8.57 -30.13 -25.54
C PRO A 188 9.16 -28.78 -25.96
N GLU A 189 9.12 -28.44 -27.26
CA GLU A 189 9.72 -27.18 -27.75
C GLU A 189 8.93 -25.94 -27.33
N GLU A 190 7.61 -26.06 -27.31
CA GLU A 190 6.73 -24.98 -26.86
C GLU A 190 6.78 -24.81 -25.34
N CYS A 191 6.91 -25.92 -24.59
CA CYS A 191 7.11 -25.90 -23.15
C CYS A 191 8.29 -24.99 -22.75
N ASP A 192 9.44 -25.14 -23.39
CA ASP A 192 10.62 -24.33 -23.05
C ASP A 192 10.39 -22.84 -23.32
N LYS A 193 9.69 -22.50 -24.40
CA LYS A 193 9.32 -21.11 -24.74
C LYS A 193 8.37 -20.50 -23.70
N ILE A 194 7.31 -21.23 -23.35
CA ILE A 194 6.30 -20.78 -22.36
C ILE A 194 6.96 -20.65 -20.98
N MET A 195 7.73 -21.64 -20.54
CA MET A 195 8.38 -21.61 -19.23
C MET A 195 9.37 -20.44 -19.12
N LYS A 196 10.13 -20.15 -20.18
CA LYS A 196 11.03 -18.98 -20.22
C LYS A 196 10.26 -17.67 -20.11
N GLN A 197 9.11 -17.56 -20.77
CA GLN A 197 8.24 -16.39 -20.65
C GLN A 197 7.66 -16.26 -19.24
N MET A 198 7.12 -17.33 -18.66
CA MET A 198 6.54 -17.31 -17.30
C MET A 198 7.57 -16.96 -16.23
N TRP A 199 8.80 -17.49 -16.34
CA TRP A 199 9.90 -17.09 -15.45
C TRP A 199 10.30 -15.64 -15.65
N LYS A 200 10.30 -15.12 -16.88
CA LYS A 200 10.52 -13.70 -17.14
C LYS A 200 9.48 -12.85 -16.40
N LEU A 201 8.18 -13.12 -16.59
CA LEU A 201 7.09 -12.41 -15.89
C LEU A 201 7.28 -12.45 -14.37
N THR A 202 7.64 -13.62 -13.83
CA THR A 202 7.83 -13.81 -12.39
C THR A 202 9.02 -13.01 -11.85
N VAL A 203 10.17 -13.08 -12.52
CA VAL A 203 11.40 -12.40 -12.09
C VAL A 203 11.29 -10.89 -12.27
N THR A 204 10.74 -10.43 -13.40
CA THR A 204 10.52 -8.98 -13.62
C THR A 204 9.49 -8.45 -12.64
N GLY A 205 8.36 -9.14 -12.46
CA GLY A 205 7.32 -8.75 -11.50
C GLY A 205 7.83 -8.67 -10.06
N LEU A 206 8.52 -9.71 -9.58
CA LEU A 206 9.12 -9.73 -8.25
C LEU A 206 10.20 -8.66 -8.09
N GLY A 207 11.05 -8.49 -9.11
CA GLY A 207 12.10 -7.47 -9.11
C GLY A 207 11.53 -6.06 -9.01
N MET A 208 10.48 -5.75 -9.79
CA MET A 208 9.80 -4.46 -9.73
C MET A 208 9.13 -4.22 -8.38
N PHE A 209 8.43 -5.22 -7.84
CA PHE A 209 7.77 -5.10 -6.53
C PHE A 209 8.77 -4.87 -5.39
N LEU A 210 9.85 -5.67 -5.33
CA LEU A 210 10.90 -5.51 -4.31
C LEU A 210 11.65 -4.19 -4.44
N THR A 211 11.93 -3.75 -5.67
CA THR A 211 12.56 -2.44 -5.92
C THR A 211 11.65 -1.32 -5.50
N GLY A 212 10.36 -1.40 -5.84
CA GLY A 212 9.35 -0.45 -5.36
C GLY A 212 9.32 -0.41 -3.85
N PHE A 213 9.23 -1.57 -3.19
CA PHE A 213 9.15 -1.67 -1.73
C PHE A 213 10.40 -1.06 -1.07
N PHE A 214 11.58 -1.31 -1.65
CA PHE A 214 12.81 -0.69 -1.19
C PHE A 214 12.75 0.84 -1.33
N VAL A 215 12.40 1.37 -2.51
CA VAL A 215 12.30 2.81 -2.75
C VAL A 215 11.28 3.48 -1.83
N TRP A 216 10.12 2.85 -1.61
CA TRP A 216 9.10 3.29 -0.67
C TRP A 216 9.62 3.36 0.77
N ASN A 217 10.35 2.34 1.23
CA ASN A 217 10.97 2.38 2.56
C ASN A 217 12.03 3.48 2.66
N MET A 218 12.82 3.71 1.61
CA MET A 218 13.80 4.80 1.59
C MET A 218 13.11 6.16 1.69
N ASP A 219 11.97 6.33 1.02
CA ASP A 219 11.15 7.55 1.07
C ASP A 219 10.63 7.81 2.50
N ASN A 220 10.17 6.76 3.19
CA ASN A 220 9.70 6.86 4.57
C ASN A 220 10.83 7.11 5.58
N ILE A 221 11.98 6.43 5.44
CA ILE A 221 13.09 6.51 6.40
C ILE A 221 13.88 7.80 6.22
N TYR A 222 14.22 8.17 4.98
CA TYR A 222 15.10 9.30 4.66
C TYR A 222 14.34 10.56 4.22
N CYS A 223 13.04 10.63 4.51
CA CYS A 223 12.17 11.73 4.09
C CYS A 223 12.78 13.13 4.32
N ARG A 224 13.39 13.39 5.48
CA ARG A 224 14.02 14.70 5.78
C ARG A 224 15.14 15.06 4.80
N HIS A 225 15.98 14.10 4.46
CA HIS A 225 17.09 14.30 3.52
C HIS A 225 16.58 14.45 2.09
N LEU A 226 15.58 13.64 1.71
CA LEU A 226 14.94 13.73 0.40
C LEU A 226 14.23 15.07 0.21
N LEU A 227 13.53 15.58 1.23
CA LEU A 227 12.90 16.90 1.20
C LEU A 227 13.92 18.03 1.02
N ALA A 228 15.04 17.99 1.74
CA ALA A 228 16.13 18.96 1.55
C ALA A 228 16.67 18.90 0.12
N ALA A 229 16.94 17.71 -0.41
CA ALA A 229 17.40 17.52 -1.77
C ALA A 229 16.37 18.00 -2.83
N ARG A 230 15.07 17.75 -2.62
CA ARG A 230 13.98 18.23 -3.48
C ARG A 230 13.91 19.76 -3.52
N ASN A 231 14.12 20.42 -2.38
CA ASN A 231 14.18 21.88 -2.29
C ASN A 231 15.42 22.50 -2.94
N HIS A 232 16.46 21.70 -3.23
CA HIS A 232 17.61 22.15 -4.02
C HIS A 232 17.43 21.88 -5.52
N LEU A 233 16.87 20.73 -5.89
CA LEU A 233 16.66 20.33 -7.29
C LEU A 233 15.53 21.10 -7.98
N LEU A 234 14.47 21.41 -7.22
CA LEU A 234 13.24 22.08 -7.68
C LEU A 234 12.51 21.28 -8.78
N LEU A 235 11.27 21.68 -9.10
CA LEU A 235 10.51 21.04 -10.16
C LEU A 235 11.07 21.40 -11.55
N PRO A 236 11.03 20.50 -12.54
CA PRO A 236 10.43 19.16 -12.49
C PRO A 236 11.38 18.07 -11.96
N TRP A 237 12.67 18.34 -11.82
CA TRP A 237 13.69 17.33 -11.51
C TRP A 237 13.52 16.69 -10.12
N ALA A 238 12.96 17.43 -9.17
CA ALA A 238 12.64 16.92 -7.84
C ALA A 238 11.63 15.76 -7.84
N VAL A 239 10.84 15.56 -8.91
CA VAL A 239 9.92 14.42 -9.07
C VAL A 239 10.65 13.08 -9.00
N VAL A 240 11.91 13.03 -9.45
CA VAL A 240 12.70 11.78 -9.40
C VAL A 240 12.94 11.32 -7.96
N LEU A 241 12.91 12.23 -6.99
CA LEU A 241 13.08 11.91 -5.58
C LEU A 241 11.77 11.56 -4.88
N GLU A 242 10.62 11.57 -5.56
CA GLU A 242 9.31 11.17 -5.03
C GLU A 242 9.22 9.64 -4.95
N GLY A 243 9.77 9.04 -3.89
CA GLY A 243 9.91 7.59 -3.78
C GLY A 243 8.57 6.87 -3.70
N HIS A 244 7.58 7.43 -2.99
CA HIS A 244 6.21 6.89 -3.01
C HIS A 244 5.57 6.96 -4.41
N GLY A 245 5.90 7.97 -5.21
CA GLY A 245 5.48 8.04 -6.61
C GLY A 245 6.03 6.87 -7.44
N TRP A 246 7.32 6.54 -7.29
CA TRP A 246 7.95 5.39 -7.95
C TRP A 246 7.41 4.05 -7.46
N TRP A 247 7.00 3.96 -6.19
CA TRP A 247 6.31 2.79 -5.66
C TRP A 247 5.06 2.46 -6.48
N HIS A 248 4.20 3.44 -6.77
CA HIS A 248 3.01 3.20 -7.61
C HIS A 248 3.38 2.70 -9.01
N VAL A 249 4.38 3.30 -9.65
CA VAL A 249 4.80 2.88 -11.00
C VAL A 249 5.31 1.43 -10.99
N LEU A 250 6.21 1.11 -10.07
CA LEU A 250 6.87 -0.19 -10.02
C LEU A 250 5.91 -1.30 -9.55
N THR A 251 5.05 -1.02 -8.57
CA THR A 251 4.05 -1.99 -8.12
C THR A 251 2.94 -2.18 -9.14
N GLY A 252 2.50 -1.13 -9.83
CA GLY A 252 1.55 -1.24 -10.93
C GLY A 252 2.07 -2.15 -12.04
N LEU A 253 3.30 -1.92 -12.50
CA LEU A 253 3.95 -2.79 -13.49
C LEU A 253 4.14 -4.22 -12.96
N GLY A 254 4.60 -4.38 -11.71
CA GLY A 254 4.79 -5.68 -11.08
C GLY A 254 3.50 -6.48 -10.92
N ASP A 255 2.39 -5.81 -10.59
CA ASP A 255 1.09 -6.45 -10.49
C ASP A 255 0.51 -6.83 -11.86
N ASP A 256 0.73 -6.04 -12.92
CA ASP A 256 0.33 -6.47 -14.28
C ASP A 256 1.09 -7.73 -14.74
N GLU A 257 2.38 -7.83 -14.41
CA GLU A 257 3.17 -9.05 -14.65
C GLU A 257 2.60 -10.25 -13.86
N ARG A 258 2.24 -10.04 -12.59
CA ARG A 258 1.60 -11.07 -11.75
C ARG A 258 0.25 -11.51 -12.33
N TYR A 259 -0.56 -10.57 -12.80
CA TYR A 259 -1.85 -10.87 -13.41
C TYR A 259 -1.68 -11.67 -14.70
N SER A 260 -0.73 -11.25 -15.53
CA SER A 260 -0.35 -11.96 -16.76
C SER A 260 0.17 -13.36 -16.47
N PHE A 261 0.98 -13.52 -15.41
CA PHE A 261 1.48 -14.81 -14.96
C PHE A 261 0.36 -15.76 -14.54
N VAL A 262 -0.56 -15.34 -13.67
CA VAL A 262 -1.68 -16.20 -13.22
C VAL A 262 -2.61 -16.52 -14.39
N LYS A 263 -2.86 -15.58 -15.30
CA LYS A 263 -3.65 -15.82 -16.51
C LYS A 263 -2.98 -16.86 -17.42
N CYS A 264 -1.68 -16.75 -17.64
CA CYS A 264 -0.90 -17.72 -18.42
C CYS A 264 -0.93 -19.11 -17.75
N LEU A 265 -0.76 -19.15 -16.42
CA LEU A 265 -0.83 -20.37 -15.62
C LEU A 265 -2.18 -21.08 -15.80
N VAL A 266 -3.28 -20.36 -15.61
CA VAL A 266 -4.62 -20.93 -15.75
C VAL A 266 -4.86 -21.38 -17.19
N ASN A 267 -4.65 -20.51 -18.19
CA ASN A 267 -4.92 -20.86 -19.60
C ASN A 267 -4.07 -22.03 -20.11
N GLY A 268 -2.80 -22.10 -19.71
CA GLY A 268 -1.91 -23.22 -20.06
C GLY A 268 -2.41 -24.54 -19.48
N LEU A 269 -2.95 -24.52 -18.26
CA LEU A 269 -3.54 -25.71 -17.67
C LEU A 269 -4.84 -26.12 -18.38
N TRP A 270 -5.70 -25.19 -18.81
CA TRP A 270 -6.93 -25.45 -19.60
C TRP A 270 -6.63 -26.03 -21.00
N GLY A 271 -5.36 -26.11 -21.42
CA GLY A 271 -4.99 -26.61 -22.74
C GLY A 271 -5.22 -25.63 -23.88
N HIS A 272 -5.45 -24.35 -23.56
CA HIS A 272 -5.57 -23.26 -24.54
C HIS A 272 -4.22 -22.54 -24.73
N ALA A 273 -3.11 -23.29 -24.69
CA ALA A 273 -1.76 -22.72 -24.80
C ALA A 273 -1.52 -22.09 -26.18
N GLU A 274 -2.04 -22.72 -27.24
CA GLU A 274 -1.80 -22.32 -28.63
C GLU A 274 -2.41 -20.94 -28.99
N SER A 275 -3.52 -20.54 -28.37
CA SER A 275 -4.25 -19.31 -28.74
C SER A 275 -3.61 -18.01 -28.26
N HIS A 276 -2.56 -18.05 -27.41
CA HIS A 276 -2.11 -16.85 -26.69
C HIS A 276 -0.61 -16.54 -26.75
N LEU A 277 0.23 -17.35 -27.40
CA LEU A 277 1.62 -16.96 -27.66
C LEU A 277 1.72 -15.70 -28.56
N HIS A 278 0.68 -15.41 -29.33
CA HIS A 278 0.55 -14.18 -30.13
C HIS A 278 0.28 -12.91 -29.30
N LEU A 279 -0.09 -13.02 -28.03
CA LEU A 279 -0.54 -11.91 -27.19
C LEU A 279 0.58 -11.24 -26.36
N ILE A 280 1.70 -11.92 -26.13
CA ILE A 280 2.88 -11.37 -25.43
C ILE A 280 3.86 -10.76 -26.45
N LYS A 281 3.33 -10.13 -27.51
CA LYS A 281 4.10 -9.45 -28.56
C LYS A 281 3.99 -7.92 -28.53
N HIS A 282 3.54 -7.31 -27.43
CA HIS A 282 3.48 -5.84 -27.28
C HIS A 282 4.24 -5.34 -26.05
N PHE A 283 5.52 -5.71 -25.99
CA PHE A 283 6.60 -4.79 -25.62
C PHE A 283 7.43 -4.58 -26.89
N PRO A 284 7.89 -3.35 -27.21
CA PRO A 284 8.66 -3.13 -28.42
C PRO A 284 9.89 -4.04 -28.38
N ASN A 285 10.07 -4.81 -29.45
CA ASN A 285 11.26 -5.59 -29.71
C ASN A 285 12.47 -4.66 -29.64
N HIS A 286 13.28 -4.79 -28.59
CA HIS A 286 14.72 -4.57 -28.75
C HIS A 286 15.31 -5.88 -29.25
N ASP A 287 15.35 -5.95 -30.59
CA ASP A 287 16.17 -6.88 -31.34
C ASP A 287 17.64 -6.59 -31.03
N HIS A 288 18.33 -7.50 -30.34
CA HIS A 288 19.78 -7.55 -30.35
C HIS A 288 20.23 -9.00 -30.51
N ARG A 289 20.82 -9.23 -31.68
CA ARG A 289 21.59 -10.40 -32.10
C ARG A 289 22.59 -10.80 -31.01
N CYS A 290 22.61 -12.09 -30.69
CA CYS A 290 23.58 -12.69 -29.79
C CYS A 290 24.84 -13.10 -30.59
N HIS A 291 25.98 -12.49 -30.30
CA HIS A 291 27.30 -13.06 -30.61
C HIS A 291 27.93 -13.61 -29.32
N ARG A 292 28.62 -14.76 -29.46
CA ARG A 292 29.35 -15.53 -28.44
C ARG A 292 30.50 -14.73 -27.79
N SER A 293 30.74 -14.93 -26.49
CA SER A 293 31.98 -15.50 -25.91
C SER A 293 32.12 -15.21 -24.39
N SER A 294 32.74 -16.17 -23.67
CA SER A 294 33.15 -16.18 -22.24
C SER A 294 34.61 -15.65 -22.12
N PRO A 295 35.30 -15.51 -20.94
CA PRO A 295 34.95 -15.73 -19.52
C PRO A 295 35.39 -14.64 -18.49
N ARG A 296 34.84 -14.76 -17.27
CA ARG A 296 35.34 -14.47 -15.89
C ARG A 296 36.32 -13.31 -15.62
N VAL A 297 35.93 -12.44 -14.67
CA VAL A 297 36.86 -11.84 -13.68
C VAL A 297 36.19 -11.82 -12.29
N ARG A 298 36.92 -12.33 -11.29
CA ARG A 298 36.64 -12.25 -9.85
C ARG A 298 37.34 -11.00 -9.33
N LEU A 299 36.66 -10.10 -8.63
CA LEU A 299 37.32 -9.04 -7.85
C LEU A 299 36.92 -9.18 -6.38
N ARG A 300 37.93 -9.41 -5.53
CA ARG A 300 37.83 -9.33 -4.07
C ARG A 300 37.88 -7.87 -3.68
N ILE A 301 36.94 -7.41 -2.86
CA ILE A 301 37.06 -6.17 -2.10
C ILE A 301 37.48 -6.58 -0.69
N ALA A 302 38.66 -6.13 -0.28
CA ALA A 302 39.06 -6.09 1.11
C ALA A 302 38.43 -4.85 1.74
N MET A 303 37.67 -5.02 2.80
CA MET A 303 37.32 -3.94 3.72
C MET A 303 37.90 -4.32 5.08
N SER A 304 38.82 -3.50 5.55
CA SER A 304 39.35 -3.54 6.90
C SER A 304 38.28 -3.08 7.88
N ILE A 305 38.13 -3.84 8.96
CA ILE A 305 37.20 -3.60 10.06
C ILE A 305 37.78 -2.54 11.01
N SER A 306 36.95 -1.58 11.40
CA SER A 306 36.87 -1.14 12.80
C SER A 306 35.44 -0.69 13.14
N ASN A 307 34.98 -1.12 14.33
CA ASN A 307 33.70 -0.82 14.99
C ASN A 307 32.39 -1.47 14.49
N GLU A 308 32.42 -2.75 14.08
CA GLU A 308 31.21 -3.53 13.75
C GLU A 308 30.16 -3.58 14.88
N ALA A 309 30.59 -3.68 16.14
CA ALA A 309 29.67 -3.72 17.29
C ALA A 309 28.96 -2.37 17.52
N LEU A 310 29.69 -1.26 17.38
CA LEU A 310 29.12 0.09 17.51
C LEU A 310 28.19 0.40 16.33
N GLN A 311 28.58 0.04 15.10
CA GLN A 311 27.72 0.19 13.92
C GLN A 311 26.44 -0.64 14.02
N LYS A 312 26.52 -1.86 14.55
CA LYS A 312 25.35 -2.72 14.78
C LYS A 312 24.42 -2.12 15.84
N LEU A 313 24.99 -1.64 16.95
CA LEU A 313 24.23 -1.00 18.03
C LEU A 313 23.54 0.29 17.55
N VAL A 314 24.24 1.15 16.80
CA VAL A 314 23.66 2.36 16.22
C VAL A 314 22.52 2.03 15.27
N ARG A 315 22.68 1.03 14.39
CA ARG A 315 21.60 0.58 13.48
C ARG A 315 20.39 0.03 14.22
N GLU A 316 20.59 -0.70 15.31
CA GLU A 316 19.50 -1.20 16.14
C GLU A 316 18.75 -0.06 16.84
N ILE A 317 19.46 0.94 17.37
CA ILE A 317 18.87 2.13 18.00
C ILE A 317 18.14 3.01 16.98
N GLU A 318 18.71 3.20 15.78
CA GLU A 318 18.07 3.93 14.68
C GLU A 318 16.78 3.22 14.23
N SER A 319 16.82 1.89 14.05
CA SER A 319 15.66 1.08 13.70
C SER A 319 14.54 1.19 14.75
N GLN A 320 14.89 1.11 16.04
CA GLN A 320 13.94 1.32 17.14
C GLN A 320 13.37 2.75 17.17
N ALA A 321 14.21 3.76 16.93
CA ALA A 321 13.77 5.15 16.89
C ALA A 321 12.76 5.38 15.76
N ILE A 322 13.01 4.84 14.57
CA ILE A 322 12.12 4.93 13.41
C ILE A 322 10.79 4.22 13.69
N ALA A 323 10.84 2.99 14.22
CA ALA A 323 9.65 2.24 14.57
C ALA A 323 8.79 2.97 15.62
N ALA A 324 9.44 3.54 16.65
CA ALA A 324 8.76 4.37 17.65
C ALA A 324 8.13 5.62 17.00
N GLN A 325 8.84 6.31 16.09
CA GLN A 325 8.35 7.49 15.38
C GLN A 325 7.10 7.18 14.53
N GLN A 326 7.08 6.04 13.83
CA GLN A 326 5.91 5.59 13.06
C GLN A 326 4.71 5.31 13.97
N GLN A 327 4.92 4.63 15.10
CA GLN A 327 3.84 4.37 16.06
C GLN A 327 3.33 5.64 16.75
N ILE A 328 4.20 6.62 17.03
CA ILE A 328 3.78 7.94 17.56
C ILE A 328 2.78 8.59 16.62
N SER A 329 3.05 8.58 15.31
CA SER A 329 2.14 9.16 14.31
C SER A 329 0.77 8.49 14.33
N LEU A 330 0.75 7.15 14.39
CA LEU A 330 -0.48 6.38 14.47
C LEU A 330 -1.30 6.72 15.72
N VAL A 331 -0.65 6.69 16.90
CA VAL A 331 -1.33 6.93 18.18
C VAL A 331 -1.84 8.37 18.25
N ARG A 332 -1.12 9.36 17.70
CA ARG A 332 -1.60 10.75 17.58
C ARG A 332 -2.85 10.86 16.73
N THR A 333 -2.89 10.20 15.57
CA THR A 333 -4.08 10.22 14.71
C THR A 333 -5.28 9.56 15.38
N GLN A 334 -5.07 8.43 16.06
CA GLN A 334 -6.10 7.76 16.85
C GLN A 334 -6.62 8.66 17.98
N LEU A 335 -5.70 9.32 18.71
CA LEU A 335 -6.04 10.24 19.79
C LEU A 335 -6.85 11.43 19.26
N ALA A 336 -6.44 12.04 18.16
CA ALA A 336 -7.16 13.16 17.53
C ALA A 336 -8.55 12.75 17.04
N SER A 337 -8.69 11.54 16.46
CA SER A 337 -9.99 10.97 16.06
C SER A 337 -10.91 10.79 17.27
N LYS A 338 -10.41 10.15 18.34
CA LYS A 338 -11.19 9.89 19.55
C LYS A 338 -11.57 11.16 20.30
N GLN A 339 -10.66 12.13 20.39
CA GLN A 339 -10.95 13.45 20.97
C GLN A 339 -12.03 14.20 20.18
N ARG A 340 -12.03 14.09 18.85
CA ARG A 340 -13.07 14.69 18.00
C ARG A 340 -14.42 14.03 18.22
N GLU A 341 -14.49 12.71 18.23
CA GLU A 341 -15.70 11.93 18.52
C GLU A 341 -16.25 12.25 19.91
N MET A 342 -15.38 12.32 20.92
CA MET A 342 -15.73 12.69 22.29
C MET A 342 -16.28 14.11 22.37
N ARG A 343 -15.66 15.07 21.67
CA ARG A 343 -16.13 16.45 21.63
C ARG A 343 -17.49 16.58 20.92
N LEU A 344 -17.71 15.81 19.86
CA LEU A 344 -19.00 15.76 19.18
C LEU A 344 -20.08 15.22 20.13
N ALA A 345 -19.82 14.09 20.80
CA ALA A 345 -20.75 13.52 21.78
C ALA A 345 -21.04 14.48 22.95
N GLN A 346 -20.04 15.20 23.45
CA GLN A 346 -20.19 16.24 24.46
C GLN A 346 -21.12 17.37 24.00
N LEU A 347 -20.91 17.87 22.79
CA LEU A 347 -21.75 18.92 22.21
C LEU A 347 -23.19 18.41 22.01
N THR A 348 -23.37 17.21 21.43
CA THR A 348 -24.69 16.59 21.27
C THR A 348 -25.41 16.44 22.61
N ARG A 349 -24.71 16.00 23.66
CA ARG A 349 -25.28 15.89 25.00
C ARG A 349 -25.67 17.27 25.58
N SER A 350 -24.84 18.28 25.35
CA SER A 350 -25.12 19.67 25.75
C SER A 350 -26.39 20.21 25.07
N GLU A 351 -26.52 20.01 23.75
CA GLU A 351 -27.71 20.39 23.00
C GLU A 351 -28.96 19.65 23.52
N LEU A 352 -28.87 18.34 23.72
CA LEU A 352 -29.97 17.53 24.27
C LEU A 352 -30.39 17.99 25.67
N SER A 353 -29.45 18.45 26.51
CA SER A 353 -29.76 18.95 27.85
C SER A 353 -30.50 20.30 27.85
N SER A 354 -30.47 21.02 26.73
CA SER A 354 -31.23 22.27 26.56
C SER A 354 -32.68 22.05 26.13
N LEU A 355 -33.04 20.83 25.73
CA LEU A 355 -34.36 20.49 25.22
C LEU A 355 -35.31 20.02 26.34
N PRO A 356 -36.62 20.27 26.22
CA PRO A 356 -37.63 19.66 27.08
C PRO A 356 -37.56 18.11 27.03
N ALA A 357 -37.82 17.45 28.16
CA ALA A 357 -37.69 16.00 28.29
C ALA A 357 -38.67 15.18 27.42
N ASP A 358 -39.77 15.81 26.98
CA ASP A 358 -40.80 15.27 26.10
C ASP A 358 -40.50 15.47 24.60
N THR A 359 -39.38 16.10 24.26
CA THR A 359 -38.97 16.32 22.88
C THR A 359 -38.72 14.99 22.17
N ALA A 360 -39.36 14.79 21.01
CA ALA A 360 -39.11 13.63 20.18
C ALA A 360 -37.69 13.70 19.58
N VAL A 361 -36.80 12.83 20.04
CA VAL A 361 -35.43 12.69 19.51
C VAL A 361 -35.26 11.33 18.84
N TYR A 362 -34.36 11.29 17.86
CA TYR A 362 -34.12 10.10 17.05
C TYR A 362 -32.62 9.81 16.97
N GLU A 363 -32.25 8.55 17.15
CA GLU A 363 -30.87 8.10 16.96
C GLU A 363 -30.68 7.41 15.60
N GLY A 364 -29.51 7.58 15.01
CA GLY A 364 -29.17 6.92 13.76
C GLY A 364 -28.84 5.44 13.96
N VAL A 365 -29.57 4.56 13.27
CA VAL A 365 -29.31 3.11 13.20
C VAL A 365 -29.07 2.75 11.73
N GLY A 366 -27.81 2.82 11.31
CA GLY A 366 -27.41 2.62 9.91
C GLY A 366 -27.94 3.75 9.02
N LYS A 367 -28.93 3.45 8.17
CA LYS A 367 -29.61 4.43 7.29
C LYS A 367 -30.97 4.88 7.80
N MET A 368 -31.42 4.34 8.94
CA MET A 368 -32.72 4.66 9.55
C MET A 368 -32.51 5.50 10.81
N PHE A 369 -33.57 6.16 11.25
CA PHE A 369 -33.59 6.89 12.52
C PHE A 369 -34.67 6.26 13.42
N ALA A 370 -34.28 5.82 14.60
CA ALA A 370 -35.17 5.22 15.59
C ALA A 370 -35.50 6.25 16.66
N ALA A 371 -36.78 6.37 17.02
CA ALA A 371 -37.20 7.25 18.11
C ALA A 371 -36.67 6.71 19.45
N VAL A 372 -36.06 7.57 20.26
CA VAL A 372 -35.48 7.22 21.56
C VAL A 372 -35.86 8.30 22.57
N PRO A 373 -36.24 7.97 23.81
CA PRO A 373 -36.45 8.97 24.86
C PRO A 373 -35.18 9.77 25.15
N VAL A 374 -35.32 11.07 25.43
CA VAL A 374 -34.18 11.97 25.77
C VAL A 374 -33.30 11.42 26.89
N PRO A 375 -33.84 10.89 28.02
CA PRO A 375 -33.00 10.34 29.09
C PRO A 375 -32.14 9.15 28.64
N GLU A 376 -32.72 8.25 27.84
CA GLU A 376 -32.01 7.07 27.33
C GLU A 376 -30.87 7.47 26.39
N LEU A 377 -31.09 8.45 25.52
CA LEU A 377 -30.05 8.97 24.63
C LEU A 377 -28.94 9.70 25.41
N GLN A 378 -29.29 10.45 26.47
CA GLN A 378 -28.31 11.10 27.34
C GLN A 378 -27.43 10.09 28.08
N ASP A 379 -28.01 9.02 28.62
CA ASP A 379 -27.28 7.95 29.30
C ASP A 379 -26.34 7.20 28.33
N LYS A 380 -26.82 6.92 27.11
CA LYS A 380 -26.01 6.30 26.06
C LYS A 380 -24.82 7.18 25.68
N LEU A 381 -25.03 8.47 25.47
CA LEU A 381 -23.94 9.43 25.19
C LEU A 381 -22.97 9.53 26.37
N ALA A 382 -23.46 9.51 27.61
CA ALA A 382 -22.60 9.52 28.79
C ALA A 382 -21.72 8.25 28.88
N SER A 383 -22.28 7.08 28.59
CA SER A 383 -21.51 5.82 28.51
C SER A 383 -20.45 5.87 27.41
N GLN A 384 -20.82 6.33 26.21
CA GLN A 384 -19.88 6.47 25.09
C GLN A 384 -18.74 7.44 25.40
N MET A 385 -19.05 8.57 26.05
CA MET A 385 -18.03 9.52 26.49
C MET A 385 -17.05 8.90 27.48
N LYS A 386 -17.54 8.12 28.45
CA LYS A 386 -16.69 7.46 29.46
C LYS A 386 -15.76 6.41 28.84
N GLU A 387 -16.27 5.64 27.88
CA GLU A 387 -15.46 4.69 27.11
C GLU A 387 -14.38 5.42 26.30
N MET A 388 -14.76 6.47 25.56
CA MET A 388 -13.82 7.29 24.78
C MET A 388 -12.78 7.99 25.68
N GLU A 389 -13.14 8.44 26.88
CA GLU A 389 -12.22 9.04 27.83
C GLU A 389 -11.17 8.03 28.29
N THR A 390 -11.59 6.80 28.58
CA THR A 390 -10.68 5.69 28.91
C THR A 390 -9.73 5.37 27.75
N ASP A 391 -10.24 5.35 26.51
CA ASP A 391 -9.43 5.16 25.30
C ASP A 391 -8.41 6.31 25.12
N VAL A 392 -8.83 7.56 25.29
CA VAL A 392 -7.96 8.74 25.18
C VAL A 392 -6.86 8.71 26.22
N GLU A 393 -7.16 8.34 27.47
CA GLU A 393 -6.14 8.16 28.51
C GLU A 393 -5.16 7.03 28.17
N GLY A 394 -5.67 5.89 27.69
CA GLY A 394 -4.85 4.75 27.28
C GLY A 394 -3.91 5.08 26.11
N LEU A 395 -4.45 5.73 25.09
CA LEU A 395 -3.69 6.24 23.94
C LEU A 395 -2.69 7.32 24.36
N GLY A 396 -3.06 8.21 25.29
CA GLY A 396 -2.17 9.24 25.84
C GLY A 396 -0.97 8.64 26.58
N LYS A 397 -1.19 7.62 27.43
CA LYS A 397 -0.12 6.88 28.10
C LYS A 397 0.80 6.19 27.10
N ARG A 398 0.23 5.55 26.07
CA ARG A 398 0.99 4.91 24.99
C ARG A 398 1.80 5.92 24.18
N LEU A 399 1.22 7.07 23.85
CA LEU A 399 1.89 8.16 23.13
C LEU A 399 3.10 8.64 23.92
N HIS A 400 2.91 8.94 25.21
CA HIS A 400 3.99 9.41 26.08
C HIS A 400 5.13 8.39 26.17
N TYR A 401 4.81 7.10 26.33
CA TYR A 401 5.82 6.03 26.34
C TYR A 401 6.64 5.99 25.04
N LEU A 402 5.97 6.08 23.88
CA LEU A 402 6.64 6.05 22.58
C LEU A 402 7.49 7.31 22.35
N GLU A 403 7.01 8.49 22.76
CA GLU A 403 7.77 9.75 22.69
C GLU A 403 9.04 9.70 23.55
N MET A 404 8.93 9.18 24.77
CA MET A 404 10.08 8.98 25.66
C MET A 404 11.08 7.98 25.05
N THR A 405 10.59 6.91 24.43
CA THR A 405 11.43 5.93 23.73
C THR A 405 12.18 6.56 22.56
N ALA A 406 11.47 7.29 21.69
CA ALA A 406 12.07 7.97 20.54
C ALA A 406 13.10 9.03 20.98
N LYS A 407 12.81 9.79 22.03
CA LYS A 407 13.72 10.78 22.61
C LYS A 407 14.98 10.12 23.18
N ASN A 408 14.83 9.08 23.99
CA ASN A 408 15.97 8.35 24.56
C ASN A 408 16.88 7.76 23.47
N SER A 409 16.29 7.22 22.39
CA SER A 409 17.06 6.73 21.24
C SER A 409 17.81 7.84 20.51
N GLN A 410 17.21 9.02 20.34
CA GLN A 410 17.88 10.19 19.76
C GLN A 410 19.04 10.69 20.65
N ASP A 411 18.82 10.79 21.96
CA ASP A 411 19.84 11.21 22.92
C ASP A 411 21.02 10.22 22.95
N HIS A 412 20.76 8.92 22.80
CA HIS A 412 21.79 7.89 22.69
C HIS A 412 22.62 8.05 21.40
N ILE A 413 21.97 8.28 20.25
CA ILE A 413 22.66 8.53 18.98
C ILE A 413 23.52 9.80 19.09
N GLU A 414 22.98 10.89 19.63
CA GLU A 414 23.71 12.16 19.76
C GLU A 414 24.94 12.02 20.68
N LYS A 415 24.82 11.28 21.78
CA LYS A 415 25.96 10.99 22.68
C LYS A 415 27.02 10.15 21.99
N MET A 416 26.65 9.15 21.19
CA MET A 416 27.62 8.34 20.42
C MET A 416 28.33 9.16 19.34
N LEU A 417 27.60 10.04 18.65
CA LEU A 417 28.17 10.94 17.65
C LEU A 417 29.13 11.97 18.26
N LYS A 418 28.81 12.51 19.45
CA LYS A 418 29.69 13.44 20.18
C LYS A 418 30.89 12.74 20.83
N GLY A 419 30.71 11.52 21.35
CA GLY A 419 31.76 10.72 21.97
C GLY A 419 32.79 10.15 20.98
N GLY A 420 32.40 9.92 19.72
CA GLY A 420 33.31 9.49 18.66
C GLY A 420 34.24 10.59 18.10
N VAL A 421 34.04 11.86 18.49
CA VAL A 421 34.85 13.01 18.05
C VAL A 421 36.00 13.33 19.03
N GLN A 422 36.06 12.65 20.19
CA GLN A 422 37.08 12.86 21.22
C GLN A 422 38.02 11.65 21.43
N ALA A 423 38.05 10.68 20.51
CA ALA A 423 38.95 9.52 20.56
C ALA A 423 39.99 9.53 19.43
#